data_AF-A0AAV5BK32-F1
#
_entry.id   AF-A0AAV5BK32-F1
#
_cell.length_a   1.000
_cell.length_b   1.000
_cell.length_c   1.000
_cell.angle_alpha   90.00
_cell.angle_beta   90.00
_cell.angle_gamma   90.00
#
_symmetry.space_group_name_H-M   'P 1'
#
loop_
_entity.id
_entity.type
_entity.pdbx_description
1 polymer ?
#
loop_
_entity_poly.entity_id
_entity_poly.type
_entity_poly.pdbx_seq_one_letter_code
_entity_poly.pdbx_strand_id
1 'polypeptide(L)'
;MVSGSQPSPCASRGGDHLLTRLLKNKIDYCRLHGVPLLYNTALLRPSMDRYWAKIPLVRAAMVAHPDAEWVWWVDSDAVLTDMDFRLPLRRYRAHNLVVHGWPRLVFQEKESAPSWTGLNAGVFLVRNCQWSLDFMDAWAAMGPDSPDYARWGKVLKATFRDKLFDESDDQSALVYMLRRSGSPWRDKVFLENGYYFQGYWVEIVGRHAAGRRARRERGARLATPLRHTHFTGCQPCSGQRNEDYSGNTCDDGMRRALNFADDQVLRAYGFRHAGPLSDEVQPLPFDYPVKQ
;
A
#
# COMPACT_ATOMS: atom_id res chain seq x y z
N MET A 1 6.51 5.74 9.48
CA MET A 1 6.22 4.80 8.37
C MET A 1 6.97 3.52 8.63
N VAL A 2 6.32 2.37 8.41
CA VAL A 2 6.90 1.04 8.52
C VAL A 2 6.77 0.37 7.16
N SER A 3 7.85 -0.23 6.68
CA SER A 3 7.88 -1.03 5.46
C SER A 3 8.91 -2.15 5.63
N GLY A 4 9.02 -3.04 4.66
CA GLY A 4 10.04 -4.07 4.69
C GLY A 4 10.03 -4.99 3.48
N SER A 5 11.09 -5.77 3.38
CA SER A 5 11.26 -6.84 2.40
C SER A 5 11.88 -8.06 3.07
N GLN A 6 11.88 -9.20 2.38
CA GLN A 6 12.46 -10.44 2.89
C GLN A 6 13.99 -10.30 3.15
N PRO A 7 14.56 -11.08 4.09
CA PRO A 7 15.99 -11.06 4.42
C PRO A 7 16.89 -11.58 3.30
N SER A 8 16.38 -12.55 2.53
CA SER A 8 17.13 -13.19 1.46
C SER A 8 17.12 -12.37 0.18
N PRO A 9 18.14 -12.54 -0.69
CA PRO A 9 18.10 -11.99 -2.04
C PRO A 9 16.83 -12.38 -2.78
N CYS A 10 16.42 -11.54 -3.74
CA CYS A 10 15.29 -11.85 -4.60
C CYS A 10 15.58 -13.04 -5.51
N ALA A 11 14.56 -13.86 -5.75
CA ALA A 11 14.63 -14.94 -6.72
C ALA A 11 14.60 -14.41 -8.16
N SER A 12 13.88 -13.29 -8.39
CA SER A 12 13.82 -12.63 -9.69
C SER A 12 15.11 -11.87 -10.00
N ARG A 13 15.54 -11.95 -11.27
CA ARG A 13 16.64 -11.13 -11.77
C ARG A 13 16.23 -9.66 -11.78
N GLY A 14 16.86 -8.85 -10.93
CA GLY A 14 16.58 -7.41 -10.80
C GLY A 14 15.59 -7.04 -9.70
N GLY A 15 15.04 -8.01 -8.97
CA GLY A 15 14.12 -7.74 -7.85
C GLY A 15 14.74 -6.86 -6.76
N ASP A 16 15.99 -7.15 -6.36
CA ASP A 16 16.70 -6.35 -5.34
C ASP A 16 16.96 -4.92 -5.81
N HIS A 17 17.22 -4.71 -7.11
CA HIS A 17 17.35 -3.37 -7.69
C HIS A 17 16.02 -2.59 -7.59
N LEU A 18 14.90 -3.23 -7.93
CA LEU A 18 13.58 -2.62 -7.79
C LEU A 18 13.25 -2.32 -6.32
N LEU A 19 13.51 -3.25 -5.40
CA LEU A 19 13.32 -3.03 -3.96
C LEU A 19 14.15 -1.86 -3.44
N THR A 20 15.39 -1.70 -3.92
CA THR A 20 16.24 -0.55 -3.59
C THR A 20 15.62 0.77 -4.06
N ARG A 21 15.07 0.81 -5.28
CA ARG A 21 14.39 2.01 -5.80
C ARG A 21 13.09 2.30 -5.04
N LEU A 22 12.35 1.27 -4.65
CA LEU A 22 11.14 1.38 -3.82
C LEU A 22 11.46 1.90 -2.41
N LEU A 23 12.57 1.46 -1.82
CA LEU A 23 13.09 2.00 -0.57
C LEU A 23 13.47 3.48 -0.72
N LYS A 24 14.24 3.85 -1.76
CA LYS A 24 14.57 5.26 -2.04
C LYS A 24 13.30 6.14 -2.09
N ASN A 25 12.26 5.71 -2.80
CA ASN A 25 10.99 6.46 -2.88
C ASN A 25 10.39 6.74 -1.49
N LYS A 26 10.40 5.74 -0.60
CA LYS A 26 9.92 5.88 0.78
C LYS A 26 10.82 6.80 1.61
N ILE A 27 12.14 6.70 1.46
CA ILE A 27 13.12 7.58 2.11
C ILE A 27 12.87 9.04 1.72
N ASP A 28 12.72 9.33 0.42
CA ASP A 28 12.49 10.68 -0.08
C ASP A 28 11.19 11.28 0.48
N TYR A 29 10.10 10.51 0.47
CA TYR A 29 8.83 10.97 1.03
C TYR A 29 8.95 11.22 2.54
N CYS A 30 9.51 10.27 3.27
CA CYS A 30 9.69 10.37 4.72
C CYS A 30 10.53 11.59 5.11
N ARG A 31 11.61 11.86 4.36
CA ARG A 31 12.45 13.06 4.53
C ARG A 31 11.67 14.35 4.27
N LEU A 32 10.91 14.43 3.18
CA LEU A 32 10.15 15.64 2.82
C LEU A 32 9.04 15.97 3.83
N HIS A 33 8.48 14.95 4.50
CA HIS A 33 7.35 15.11 5.42
C HIS A 33 7.74 15.00 6.91
N GLY A 34 9.02 14.80 7.23
CA GLY A 34 9.47 14.62 8.61
C GLY A 34 8.88 13.37 9.28
N VAL A 35 8.62 12.32 8.51
CA VAL A 35 8.07 11.05 9.00
C VAL A 35 9.22 10.06 9.23
N PRO A 36 9.43 9.51 10.44
CA PRO A 36 10.43 8.48 10.66
C PRO A 36 10.13 7.21 9.84
N LEU A 37 11.16 6.60 9.25
CA LEU A 37 11.05 5.35 8.50
C LEU A 37 11.70 4.21 9.29
N LEU A 38 10.92 3.16 9.56
CA LEU A 38 11.42 1.86 9.99
C LEU A 38 11.32 0.91 8.79
N TYR A 39 12.46 0.49 8.24
CA TYR A 39 12.51 -0.48 7.15
C TYR A 39 13.09 -1.79 7.66
N ASN A 40 12.27 -2.83 7.67
CA ASN A 40 12.62 -4.12 8.23
C ASN A 40 13.06 -5.11 7.14
N THR A 41 14.10 -5.89 7.44
CA THR A 41 14.60 -6.98 6.60
C THR A 41 14.71 -8.30 7.37
N ALA A 42 14.04 -8.42 8.52
CA ALA A 42 14.07 -9.62 9.37
C ALA A 42 12.67 -10.22 9.59
N LEU A 43 12.58 -11.54 9.77
CA LEU A 43 11.34 -12.17 10.22
C LEU A 43 11.32 -12.19 11.75
N LEU A 44 10.50 -11.34 12.37
CA LEU A 44 10.33 -11.33 13.84
C LEU A 44 9.63 -12.60 14.35
N ARG A 45 8.87 -13.25 13.48
CA ARG A 45 8.18 -14.53 13.70
C ARG A 45 8.38 -15.36 12.42
N PRO A 46 9.29 -16.35 12.40
CA PRO A 46 9.66 -17.06 11.18
C PRO A 46 8.49 -17.71 10.43
N SER A 47 7.48 -18.18 11.16
CA SER A 47 6.25 -18.76 10.61
C SER A 47 5.30 -17.72 9.99
N MET A 48 5.31 -16.48 10.47
CA MET A 48 4.52 -15.36 9.91
C MET A 48 5.31 -14.71 8.77
N ASP A 49 5.43 -15.40 7.64
CA ASP A 49 6.19 -14.93 6.48
C ASP A 49 5.36 -14.04 5.53
N ARG A 50 6.00 -13.60 4.44
CA ARG A 50 5.35 -12.91 3.30
C ARG A 50 4.40 -11.79 3.76
N TYR A 51 3.13 -11.86 3.39
CA TYR A 51 2.12 -10.86 3.68
C TYR A 51 1.69 -10.83 5.16
N TRP A 52 1.98 -11.88 5.95
CA TRP A 52 1.73 -11.91 7.39
C TRP A 52 2.84 -11.26 8.23
N ALA A 53 4.06 -11.13 7.70
CA ALA A 53 5.22 -10.59 8.41
C ALA A 53 5.04 -9.14 8.91
N LYS A 54 4.15 -8.38 8.26
CA LYS A 54 3.80 -7.00 8.65
C LYS A 54 3.14 -6.92 10.02
N ILE A 55 2.38 -7.95 10.43
CA ILE A 55 1.59 -7.95 11.66
C ILE A 55 2.48 -7.87 12.92
N PRO A 56 3.42 -8.83 13.15
CA PRO A 56 4.32 -8.74 14.31
C PRO A 56 5.22 -7.50 14.26
N LEU A 57 5.61 -7.05 13.05
CA LEU A 57 6.45 -5.87 12.88
C LEU A 57 5.73 -4.56 13.27
N VAL A 58 4.50 -4.35 12.79
CA VAL A 58 3.71 -3.17 13.14
C VAL A 58 3.40 -3.16 14.64
N ARG A 59 3.06 -4.31 15.23
CA ARG A 59 2.87 -4.45 16.67
C ARG A 59 4.14 -4.09 17.46
N ALA A 60 5.31 -4.58 17.03
CA ALA A 60 6.58 -4.24 17.65
C ALA A 60 6.89 -2.74 17.55
N ALA A 61 6.63 -2.12 16.39
CA ALA A 61 6.81 -0.68 16.19
C ALA A 61 5.89 0.14 17.10
N MET A 62 4.64 -0.28 17.31
CA MET A 62 3.72 0.38 18.25
C MET A 62 4.27 0.37 19.68
N VAL A 63 4.78 -0.79 20.15
CA VAL A 63 5.32 -0.92 21.51
C VAL A 63 6.64 -0.14 21.68
N ALA A 64 7.51 -0.16 20.67
CA ALA A 64 8.81 0.52 20.72
C ALA A 64 8.71 2.05 20.61
N HIS A 65 7.62 2.57 20.04
CA HIS A 65 7.41 4.00 19.81
C HIS A 65 6.08 4.47 20.43
N PRO A 66 5.97 4.52 21.77
CA PRO A 66 4.75 4.96 22.45
C PRO A 66 4.39 6.43 22.18
N ASP A 67 5.34 7.22 21.70
CA ASP A 67 5.18 8.61 21.28
C ASP A 67 4.52 8.75 19.89
N ALA A 68 4.53 7.71 19.07
CA ALA A 68 3.90 7.72 17.75
C ALA A 68 2.38 7.52 17.86
N GLU A 69 1.59 8.54 17.52
CA GLU A 69 0.11 8.41 17.48
C GLU A 69 -0.36 7.41 16.41
N TRP A 70 0.35 7.36 15.28
CA TRP A 70 0.00 6.52 14.13
C TRP A 70 1.20 5.74 13.62
N VAL A 71 1.01 4.44 13.40
CA VAL A 71 1.91 3.60 12.62
C VAL A 71 1.33 3.47 11.22
N TRP A 72 2.13 3.79 10.21
CA TRP A 72 1.73 3.74 8.81
C TRP A 72 2.48 2.62 8.10
N TRP A 73 1.79 1.52 7.82
CA TRP A 73 2.31 0.42 7.01
C TRP A 73 2.21 0.74 5.51
N VAL A 74 3.29 0.46 4.78
CA VAL A 74 3.36 0.58 3.32
C VAL A 74 4.12 -0.62 2.76
N ASP A 75 3.45 -1.46 1.96
CA ASP A 75 4.05 -2.59 1.27
C ASP A 75 5.26 -2.16 0.43
N SER A 76 6.21 -3.07 0.23
CA SER A 76 7.44 -2.77 -0.51
C SER A 76 7.15 -2.33 -1.94
N ASP A 77 6.18 -2.96 -2.61
CA ASP A 77 5.72 -2.68 -3.98
C ASP A 77 4.66 -1.57 -4.09
N ALA A 78 4.41 -0.82 -3.01
CA ALA A 78 3.65 0.42 -3.04
C ALA A 78 4.58 1.65 -3.24
N VAL A 79 4.29 2.46 -4.27
CA VAL A 79 5.00 3.68 -4.63
C VAL A 79 4.21 4.91 -4.18
N LEU A 80 4.87 5.81 -3.47
CA LEU A 80 4.36 7.15 -3.15
C LEU A 80 4.51 8.02 -4.40
N THR A 81 3.40 8.30 -5.07
CA THR A 81 3.42 8.99 -6.38
C THR A 81 3.04 10.46 -6.29
N ASP A 82 2.48 10.93 -5.17
CA ASP A 82 2.33 12.36 -4.87
C ASP A 82 3.24 12.72 -3.68
N MET A 83 4.39 13.32 -3.97
CA MET A 83 5.41 13.63 -2.98
C MET A 83 5.07 14.85 -2.13
N ASP A 84 4.05 15.64 -2.50
CA ASP A 84 3.57 16.81 -1.74
C ASP A 84 2.40 16.46 -0.81
N PHE A 85 1.72 15.34 -1.06
CA PHE A 85 0.53 14.94 -0.32
C PHE A 85 0.85 14.65 1.15
N ARG A 86 0.02 15.20 2.05
CA ARG A 86 0.02 14.90 3.49
C ARG A 86 -1.24 14.16 3.87
N LEU A 87 -1.09 13.14 4.72
CA LEU A 87 -2.22 12.38 5.26
C LEU A 87 -3.17 13.30 6.04
N PRO A 88 -4.48 13.30 5.77
CA PRO A 88 -5.43 14.16 6.46
C PRO A 88 -5.82 13.58 7.83
N LEU A 89 -4.87 13.40 8.75
CA LEU A 89 -5.04 12.66 10.01
C LEU A 89 -6.25 13.13 10.85
N ARG A 90 -6.60 14.43 10.82
CA ARG A 90 -7.79 14.99 11.49
C ARG A 90 -9.12 14.37 11.02
N ARG A 91 -9.19 13.91 9.77
CA ARG A 91 -10.34 13.17 9.19
C ARG A 91 -10.55 11.84 9.92
N TYR A 92 -9.47 11.24 10.42
CA TYR A 92 -9.47 9.91 11.03
C TYR A 92 -9.51 9.94 12.57
N ARG A 93 -9.72 11.10 13.20
CA ARG A 93 -9.64 11.28 14.66
C ARG A 93 -10.52 10.32 15.49
N ALA A 94 -11.65 9.87 14.95
CA ALA A 94 -12.58 8.97 15.64
C ALA A 94 -12.29 7.47 15.42
N HIS A 95 -11.29 7.16 14.58
CA HIS A 95 -10.96 5.81 14.11
C HIS A 95 -9.54 5.44 14.56
N ASN A 96 -9.30 4.13 14.56
CA ASN A 96 -8.04 3.52 14.96
C ASN A 96 -7.37 2.76 13.82
N LEU A 97 -8.12 2.34 12.80
CA LEU A 97 -7.58 1.73 11.59
C LEU A 97 -8.12 2.48 10.37
N VAL A 98 -7.24 2.79 9.41
CA VAL A 98 -7.61 3.38 8.13
C VAL A 98 -7.01 2.53 7.02
N VAL A 99 -7.85 2.02 6.14
CA VAL A 99 -7.47 1.19 4.99
C VAL A 99 -8.20 1.69 3.75
N HIS A 100 -7.63 1.47 2.56
CA HIS A 100 -8.35 1.76 1.33
C HIS A 100 -9.44 0.71 1.13
N GLY A 101 -10.66 1.12 0.80
CA GLY A 101 -11.74 0.17 0.53
C GLY A 101 -13.11 0.80 0.38
N TRP A 102 -14.11 -0.03 0.08
CA TRP A 102 -15.48 0.40 -0.17
C TRP A 102 -16.42 -0.14 0.90
N PRO A 103 -17.10 0.72 1.68
CA PRO A 103 -18.07 0.30 2.70
C PRO A 103 -19.11 -0.70 2.21
N ARG A 104 -19.59 -0.55 0.96
CA ARG A 104 -20.54 -1.50 0.38
C ARG A 104 -19.98 -2.92 0.30
N LEU A 105 -18.73 -3.09 -0.12
CA LEU A 105 -18.11 -4.41 -0.31
C LEU A 105 -17.69 -5.06 1.02
N VAL A 106 -17.39 -4.26 2.04
CA VAL A 106 -16.89 -4.75 3.32
C VAL A 106 -18.00 -4.84 4.37
N PHE A 107 -18.74 -3.77 4.60
CA PHE A 107 -19.62 -3.61 5.75
C PHE A 107 -21.09 -3.97 5.49
N GLN A 108 -21.54 -4.00 4.24
CA GLN A 108 -22.95 -4.25 3.90
C GLN A 108 -23.20 -5.74 3.62
N GLU A 109 -23.10 -6.56 4.68
CA GLU A 109 -23.17 -8.02 4.59
C GLU A 109 -24.41 -8.53 3.82
N LYS A 110 -25.56 -7.87 4.02
CA LYS A 110 -26.85 -8.25 3.42
C LYS A 110 -27.08 -7.71 2.01
N GLU A 111 -26.31 -6.72 1.55
CA GLU A 111 -26.63 -5.94 0.33
C GLU A 111 -25.64 -6.16 -0.82
N SER A 112 -24.47 -6.72 -0.53
CA SER A 112 -23.46 -7.05 -1.55
C SER A 112 -22.92 -8.44 -1.34
N ALA A 113 -22.45 -9.10 -2.40
CA ALA A 113 -21.56 -10.24 -2.21
C ALA A 113 -20.25 -9.78 -1.50
N PRO A 114 -19.67 -10.61 -0.62
CA PRO A 114 -18.33 -10.37 -0.10
C PRO A 114 -17.31 -10.41 -1.23
N SER A 115 -16.35 -9.49 -1.18
CA SER A 115 -15.19 -9.50 -2.07
C SER A 115 -13.92 -9.41 -1.25
N TRP A 116 -12.97 -10.31 -1.51
CA TRP A 116 -11.67 -10.28 -0.81
C TRP A 116 -10.82 -9.06 -1.18
N THR A 117 -11.15 -8.36 -2.26
CA THR A 117 -10.55 -7.07 -2.69
C THR A 117 -11.42 -5.87 -2.36
N GLY A 118 -12.46 -6.04 -1.52
CA GLY A 118 -13.31 -4.93 -1.04
C GLY A 118 -12.54 -3.87 -0.23
N LEU A 119 -11.35 -4.21 0.25
CA LEU A 119 -10.34 -3.32 0.82
C LEU A 119 -8.94 -3.80 0.41
N ASN A 120 -7.91 -2.98 0.67
CA ASN A 120 -6.51 -3.35 0.52
C ASN A 120 -5.73 -3.25 1.83
N ALA A 121 -5.00 -4.31 2.18
CA ALA A 121 -4.18 -4.41 3.40
C ALA A 121 -2.69 -4.07 3.18
N GLY A 122 -2.34 -3.52 2.01
CA GLY A 122 -0.96 -3.17 1.68
C GLY A 122 -0.54 -1.75 2.05
N VAL A 123 -1.50 -0.86 2.27
CA VAL A 123 -1.25 0.48 2.81
C VAL A 123 -2.31 0.81 3.84
N PHE A 124 -1.91 0.99 5.10
CA PHE A 124 -2.84 1.29 6.18
C PHE A 124 -2.24 2.13 7.30
N LEU A 125 -3.10 2.91 7.97
CA LEU A 125 -2.76 3.58 9.22
C LEU A 125 -3.39 2.82 10.38
N VAL A 126 -2.61 2.56 11.42
CA VAL A 126 -3.12 2.04 12.69
C VAL A 126 -2.69 2.96 13.83
N ARG A 127 -3.64 3.38 14.65
CA ARG A 127 -3.40 4.25 15.81
C ARG A 127 -2.69 3.47 16.89
N ASN A 128 -1.69 4.04 17.53
CA ASN A 128 -1.04 3.41 18.66
C ASN A 128 -1.92 3.48 19.92
N CYS A 129 -2.66 2.41 20.20
CA CYS A 129 -3.56 2.32 21.35
C CYS A 129 -3.88 0.85 21.66
N GLN A 130 -4.46 0.59 22.84
CA GLN A 130 -4.81 -0.77 23.27
C GLN A 130 -5.72 -1.49 22.27
N TRP A 131 -6.76 -0.80 21.78
CA TRP A 131 -7.67 -1.35 20.77
C TRP A 131 -6.91 -1.90 19.55
N SER A 132 -5.86 -1.19 19.11
CA SER A 132 -5.08 -1.61 17.94
C SER A 132 -4.19 -2.80 18.25
N LEU A 133 -3.63 -2.91 19.46
CA LEU A 133 -2.87 -4.09 19.87
C LEU A 133 -3.78 -5.33 19.90
N ASP A 134 -4.97 -5.19 20.49
CA ASP A 134 -5.98 -6.26 20.54
C ASP A 134 -6.45 -6.65 19.13
N PHE A 135 -6.65 -5.65 18.26
CA PHE A 135 -7.03 -5.86 16.87
C PHE A 135 -5.95 -6.63 16.10
N MET A 136 -4.68 -6.28 16.28
CA MET A 136 -3.56 -6.95 15.62
C MET A 136 -3.41 -8.39 16.09
N ASP A 137 -3.65 -8.67 17.37
CA ASP A 137 -3.65 -10.03 17.92
C ASP A 137 -4.82 -10.86 17.34
N ALA A 138 -6.01 -10.27 17.23
CA ALA A 138 -7.17 -10.92 16.59
C ALA A 138 -6.96 -11.17 15.09
N TRP A 139 -6.28 -10.26 14.39
CA TRP A 139 -5.93 -10.43 12.98
C TRP A 139 -4.89 -11.53 12.78
N ALA A 140 -3.86 -11.57 13.64
CA ALA A 140 -2.83 -12.61 13.64
C ALA A 140 -3.39 -14.02 13.89
N ALA A 141 -4.53 -14.14 14.57
CA ALA A 141 -5.17 -15.43 14.86
C ALA A 141 -5.66 -16.21 13.62
N MET A 142 -5.68 -15.56 12.45
CA MET A 142 -5.93 -16.20 11.14
C MET A 142 -4.66 -16.41 10.32
N GLY A 143 -3.49 -16.06 10.85
CA GLY A 143 -2.20 -16.22 10.22
C GLY A 143 -1.54 -17.58 10.54
N PRO A 144 -0.36 -17.84 9.95
CA PRO A 144 0.37 -19.11 10.06
C PRO A 144 0.68 -19.59 11.48
N ASP A 145 0.80 -18.67 12.44
CA ASP A 145 1.04 -19.01 13.86
C ASP A 145 -0.18 -19.66 14.54
N SER A 146 -1.34 -19.60 13.90
CA SER A 146 -2.58 -20.18 14.41
C SER A 146 -2.66 -21.69 14.11
N PRO A 147 -3.04 -22.54 15.07
CA PRO A 147 -3.31 -23.95 14.80
C PRO A 147 -4.47 -24.13 13.79
N ASP A 148 -5.34 -23.12 13.65
CA ASP A 148 -6.46 -23.11 12.71
C ASP A 148 -6.09 -22.54 11.32
N TYR A 149 -4.82 -22.25 11.02
CA TYR A 149 -4.43 -21.57 9.76
C TYR A 149 -5.00 -22.23 8.49
N ALA A 150 -4.85 -23.55 8.36
CA ALA A 150 -5.39 -24.31 7.22
C ALA A 150 -6.93 -24.29 7.17
N ARG A 151 -7.58 -24.25 8.33
CA ARG A 151 -9.04 -24.12 8.43
C ARG A 151 -9.48 -22.72 7.98
N TRP A 152 -8.76 -21.67 8.39
CA TRP A 152 -9.04 -20.30 7.97
C TRP A 152 -8.94 -20.13 6.45
N GLY A 153 -7.95 -20.73 5.80
CA GLY A 153 -7.87 -20.73 4.32
C GLY A 153 -9.15 -21.24 3.67
N LYS A 154 -9.66 -22.40 4.12
CA LYS A 154 -10.93 -22.99 3.65
C LYS A 154 -12.13 -22.09 3.94
N VAL A 155 -12.22 -21.51 5.14
CA VAL A 155 -13.31 -20.60 5.53
C VAL A 155 -13.31 -19.35 4.65
N LEU A 156 -12.15 -18.74 4.43
CA LEU A 156 -12.01 -17.53 3.62
C LEU A 156 -12.31 -17.82 2.15
N LYS A 157 -11.83 -18.95 1.60
CA LYS A 157 -12.16 -19.39 0.23
C LYS A 157 -13.66 -19.65 0.03
N ALA A 158 -14.32 -20.25 1.01
CA ALA A 158 -15.76 -20.47 0.98
C ALA A 158 -16.56 -19.16 1.13
N THR A 159 -16.04 -18.20 1.89
CA THR A 159 -16.68 -16.91 2.13
C THR A 159 -16.57 -15.99 0.91
N PHE A 160 -15.39 -15.91 0.29
CA PHE A 160 -15.09 -15.01 -0.81
C PHE A 160 -15.01 -15.78 -2.13
N ARG A 161 -16.11 -15.79 -2.89
CA ARG A 161 -16.18 -16.54 -4.16
C ARG A 161 -15.17 -16.06 -5.21
N ASP A 162 -14.74 -14.81 -5.10
CA ASP A 162 -13.77 -14.14 -5.97
C ASP A 162 -12.32 -14.26 -5.46
N LYS A 163 -12.07 -14.97 -4.35
CA LYS A 163 -10.73 -15.20 -3.81
C LYS A 163 -9.96 -16.17 -4.69
N LEU A 164 -8.78 -15.75 -5.14
CA LEU A 164 -7.93 -16.53 -6.03
C LEU A 164 -7.21 -17.67 -5.30
N PHE A 165 -6.61 -17.36 -4.14
CA PHE A 165 -5.75 -18.30 -3.41
C PHE A 165 -6.52 -19.08 -2.32
N ASP A 166 -6.10 -20.31 -2.02
CA ASP A 166 -6.75 -21.16 -1.03
C ASP A 166 -6.24 -20.93 0.40
N GLU A 167 -5.02 -20.39 0.55
CA GLU A 167 -4.41 -20.07 1.84
C GLU A 167 -5.09 -18.87 2.51
N SER A 168 -4.94 -18.76 3.84
CA SER A 168 -5.37 -17.56 4.57
C SER A 168 -4.37 -16.43 4.33
N ASP A 169 -4.86 -15.29 3.83
CA ASP A 169 -4.07 -14.08 3.62
C ASP A 169 -4.58 -12.94 4.50
N ASP A 170 -3.69 -11.99 4.81
CA ASP A 170 -3.97 -10.88 5.71
C ASP A 170 -5.15 -10.02 5.21
N GLN A 171 -5.25 -9.78 3.91
CA GLN A 171 -6.32 -8.96 3.32
C GLN A 171 -7.69 -9.62 3.45
N SER A 172 -7.83 -10.89 3.06
CA SER A 172 -9.12 -11.60 3.16
C SER A 172 -9.53 -11.83 4.62
N ALA A 173 -8.57 -12.11 5.50
CA ALA A 173 -8.79 -12.18 6.94
C ALA A 173 -9.34 -10.85 7.50
N LEU A 174 -8.77 -9.72 7.06
CA LEU A 174 -9.24 -8.39 7.46
C LEU A 174 -10.68 -8.11 6.98
N VAL A 175 -11.00 -8.43 5.72
CA VAL A 175 -12.39 -8.31 5.23
C VAL A 175 -13.33 -9.17 6.07
N TYR A 176 -12.94 -10.41 6.37
CA TYR A 176 -13.75 -11.35 7.15
C TYR A 176 -14.05 -10.81 8.56
N MET A 177 -13.03 -10.28 9.26
CA MET A 177 -13.20 -9.68 10.60
C MET A 177 -14.19 -8.51 10.60
N LEU A 178 -14.18 -7.69 9.54
CA LEU A 178 -14.95 -6.46 9.48
C LEU A 178 -16.37 -6.65 8.95
N ARG A 179 -16.59 -7.68 8.14
CA ARG A 179 -17.85 -7.91 7.45
C ARG A 179 -18.94 -8.48 8.35
N ARG A 180 -18.56 -9.36 9.28
CA ARG A 180 -19.53 -10.07 10.13
C ARG A 180 -20.41 -9.08 10.89
N SER A 181 -21.73 -9.22 10.77
CA SER A 181 -22.69 -8.45 11.56
C SER A 181 -22.37 -8.55 13.06
N GLY A 182 -22.26 -7.41 13.74
CA GLY A 182 -21.85 -7.34 15.15
C GLY A 182 -20.34 -7.41 15.39
N SER A 183 -19.51 -7.28 14.36
CA SER A 183 -18.04 -7.18 14.53
C SER A 183 -17.69 -6.07 15.52
N PRO A 184 -16.94 -6.37 16.60
CA PRO A 184 -16.56 -5.37 17.61
C PRO A 184 -15.54 -4.35 17.07
N TRP A 185 -14.98 -4.60 15.88
CA TRP A 185 -13.91 -3.80 15.30
C TRP A 185 -14.42 -2.68 14.39
N ARG A 186 -15.56 -2.91 13.73
CA ARG A 186 -16.06 -2.12 12.60
C ARG A 186 -16.14 -0.62 12.89
N ASP A 187 -16.64 -0.23 14.05
CA ASP A 187 -16.87 1.18 14.39
C ASP A 187 -15.59 2.01 14.52
N LYS A 188 -14.43 1.34 14.65
CA LYS A 188 -13.11 1.98 14.71
C LYS A 188 -12.32 1.89 13.42
N VAL A 189 -12.89 1.32 12.36
CA VAL A 189 -12.26 1.22 11.04
C VAL A 189 -12.85 2.22 10.06
N PHE A 190 -11.99 3.02 9.44
CA PHE A 190 -12.34 3.91 8.34
C PHE A 190 -11.90 3.31 7.01
N LEU A 191 -12.86 3.12 6.09
CA LEU A 191 -12.59 2.71 4.71
C LEU A 191 -12.45 3.96 3.84
N GLU A 192 -11.22 4.32 3.50
CA GLU A 192 -10.93 5.50 2.70
C GLU A 192 -11.10 5.24 1.20
N ASN A 193 -12.00 5.99 0.57
CA ASN A 193 -12.24 5.97 -0.87
C ASN A 193 -12.31 7.37 -1.51
N GLY A 194 -12.03 8.44 -0.74
CA GLY A 194 -12.03 9.82 -1.22
C GLY A 194 -10.77 10.22 -1.99
N TYR A 195 -9.71 9.42 -1.89
CA TYR A 195 -8.50 9.49 -2.71
C TYR A 195 -7.89 8.09 -2.82
N TYR A 196 -6.91 7.90 -3.72
CA TYR A 196 -6.19 6.64 -3.82
C TYR A 196 -5.20 6.47 -2.66
N PHE A 197 -5.74 6.13 -1.49
CA PHE A 197 -4.94 5.75 -0.33
C PHE A 197 -4.18 4.46 -0.61
N GLN A 198 -4.77 3.56 -1.39
CA GLN A 198 -4.07 2.61 -2.23
C GLN A 198 -4.68 2.70 -3.63
N GLY A 199 -3.86 2.67 -4.68
CA GLY A 199 -4.32 2.78 -6.05
C GLY A 199 -3.82 1.61 -6.90
N TYR A 200 -4.74 0.90 -7.55
CA TYR A 200 -4.40 -0.23 -8.40
C TYR A 200 -3.63 0.23 -9.64
N TRP A 201 -2.39 -0.26 -9.77
CA TRP A 201 -1.43 0.28 -10.75
C TRP A 201 -1.91 0.21 -12.21
N VAL A 202 -2.67 -0.81 -12.59
CA VAL A 202 -3.19 -0.99 -13.96
C VAL A 202 -4.07 0.18 -14.38
N GLU A 203 -4.90 0.70 -13.47
CA GLU A 203 -5.77 1.85 -13.75
C GLU A 203 -5.01 3.18 -13.84
N ILE A 204 -3.81 3.20 -13.25
CA ILE A 204 -3.10 4.42 -12.89
C ILE A 204 -1.93 4.70 -13.83
N VAL A 205 -1.04 3.72 -14.06
CA VAL A 205 0.23 3.92 -14.78
C VAL A 205 0.01 4.44 -16.21
N GLY A 206 -1.02 3.96 -16.91
CA GLY A 206 -1.39 4.48 -18.24
C GLY A 206 -1.89 5.93 -18.23
N ARG A 207 -2.34 6.44 -17.08
CA ARG A 207 -2.91 7.79 -16.90
C ARG A 207 -1.92 8.80 -16.31
N HIS A 208 -0.70 8.42 -15.95
CA HIS A 208 0.31 9.34 -15.38
C HIS A 208 0.59 10.56 -16.29
N ALA A 209 0.51 10.39 -17.62
CA ALA A 209 0.64 11.49 -18.58
C ALA A 209 -0.60 12.41 -18.60
N ALA A 210 -1.80 11.87 -18.39
CA ALA A 210 -3.07 12.61 -18.44
C ALA A 210 -3.41 13.32 -17.11
N GLY A 211 -3.05 12.72 -15.97
CA GLY A 211 -3.39 13.24 -14.63
C GLY A 211 -2.74 14.58 -14.29
N ARG A 212 -1.51 14.83 -14.76
CA ARG A 212 -0.84 16.14 -14.58
C ARG A 212 -1.49 17.26 -15.40
N ARG A 213 -1.98 16.93 -16.61
CA ARG A 213 -2.65 17.88 -17.50
C ARG A 213 -4.06 18.22 -17.00
N ALA A 214 -4.80 17.21 -16.54
CA ALA A 214 -6.13 17.39 -15.97
C ALA A 214 -6.14 18.15 -14.63
N ARG A 215 -5.13 17.96 -13.75
CA ARG A 215 -5.01 18.69 -12.47
C ARG A 215 -4.65 20.17 -12.65
N ARG A 216 -4.04 20.53 -13.80
CA ARG A 216 -3.60 21.90 -14.11
C ARG A 216 -4.57 22.70 -14.98
N GLU A 217 -5.17 22.09 -15.99
CA GLU A 217 -5.92 22.84 -17.01
C GLU A 217 -7.39 23.08 -16.67
N ARG A 218 -7.97 22.29 -15.75
CA ARG A 218 -9.39 22.39 -15.41
C ARG A 218 -9.51 22.09 -13.93
N GLY A 219 -10.27 22.86 -13.15
CA GLY A 219 -10.67 22.51 -11.78
C GLY A 219 -11.56 21.26 -11.75
N ALA A 220 -11.04 20.13 -12.23
CA ALA A 220 -11.77 18.92 -12.54
C ALA A 220 -11.96 18.10 -11.27
N ARG A 221 -13.17 18.18 -10.72
CA ARG A 221 -13.72 17.32 -9.66
C ARG A 221 -13.82 15.82 -10.04
N LEU A 222 -13.21 15.37 -11.15
CA LEU A 222 -13.47 14.06 -11.77
C LEU A 222 -12.28 13.08 -11.79
N ALA A 223 -11.09 13.48 -11.32
CA ALA A 223 -9.98 12.55 -11.14
C ALA A 223 -9.67 12.39 -9.65
N THR A 224 -9.99 11.22 -9.09
CA THR A 224 -9.62 10.84 -7.71
C THR A 224 -8.11 11.07 -7.54
N PRO A 225 -7.68 11.89 -6.55
CA PRO A 225 -6.27 12.22 -6.44
C PRO A 225 -5.41 10.97 -6.22
N LEU A 226 -4.46 10.75 -7.12
CA LEU A 226 -3.47 9.67 -7.07
C LEU A 226 -2.46 9.99 -5.96
N ARG A 227 -2.41 9.20 -4.89
CA ARG A 227 -1.44 9.40 -3.79
C ARG A 227 -0.44 8.26 -3.71
N HIS A 228 -0.94 7.02 -3.80
CA HIS A 228 -0.14 5.81 -3.82
C HIS A 228 -0.51 4.96 -5.03
N THR A 229 0.51 4.41 -5.69
CA THR A 229 0.35 3.43 -6.76
C THR A 229 0.91 2.10 -6.27
N HIS A 230 0.07 1.10 -6.11
CA HIS A 230 0.43 -0.18 -5.53
C HIS A 230 0.37 -1.28 -6.59
N PHE A 231 1.51 -1.94 -6.79
CA PHE A 231 1.74 -2.96 -7.81
C PHE A 231 1.34 -4.37 -7.35
N THR A 232 0.15 -4.48 -6.78
CA THR A 232 -0.43 -5.75 -6.32
C THR A 232 -0.35 -6.82 -7.41
N GLY A 233 0.22 -7.98 -7.07
CA GLY A 233 0.34 -9.12 -7.99
C GLY A 233 1.56 -9.07 -8.92
N CYS A 234 2.35 -7.98 -8.91
CA CYS A 234 3.59 -7.92 -9.69
C CYS A 234 4.76 -8.67 -9.05
N GLN A 235 4.74 -8.83 -7.73
CA GLN A 235 5.71 -9.59 -6.94
C GLN A 235 7.16 -9.44 -7.45
N PRO A 236 7.72 -8.21 -7.41
CA PRO A 236 8.97 -7.89 -8.10
C PRO A 236 10.15 -8.72 -7.62
N CYS A 237 10.06 -9.32 -6.43
CA CYS A 237 11.12 -10.09 -5.81
C CYS A 237 11.00 -11.62 -6.01
N SER A 238 9.81 -12.20 -5.90
CA SER A 238 9.61 -13.64 -6.13
C SER A 238 9.67 -13.99 -7.62
N GLY A 239 9.28 -13.04 -8.48
CA GLY A 239 9.11 -13.28 -9.92
C GLY A 239 7.82 -14.03 -10.28
N GLN A 240 7.03 -14.44 -9.29
CA GLN A 240 5.73 -15.11 -9.47
C GLN A 240 4.65 -14.06 -9.78
N ARG A 241 4.74 -13.48 -10.98
CA ARG A 241 3.78 -12.48 -11.46
C ARG A 241 2.42 -13.13 -11.67
N ASN A 242 1.35 -12.38 -11.39
CA ASN A 242 0.02 -12.80 -11.81
C ASN A 242 -0.04 -12.88 -13.35
N GLU A 243 -0.49 -14.01 -13.86
CA GLU A 243 -0.53 -14.34 -15.29
C GLU A 243 -1.49 -13.44 -16.08
N ASP A 244 -2.44 -12.80 -15.39
CA ASP A 244 -3.41 -11.85 -15.98
C ASP A 244 -2.74 -10.59 -16.55
N TYR A 245 -1.47 -10.30 -16.21
CA TYR A 245 -0.77 -9.09 -16.66
C TYR A 245 -0.05 -9.31 -17.99
N SER A 246 -0.76 -9.12 -19.10
CA SER A 246 -0.25 -9.31 -20.48
C SER A 246 0.09 -8.02 -21.25
N GLY A 247 0.17 -6.86 -20.56
CA GLY A 247 0.65 -5.58 -21.12
C GLY A 247 1.89 -5.05 -20.38
N ASN A 248 2.43 -3.89 -20.83
CA ASN A 248 3.62 -3.18 -20.27
C ASN A 248 4.07 -3.75 -18.93
N THR A 249 5.20 -4.45 -18.96
CA THR A 249 5.66 -5.32 -17.87
C THR A 249 5.54 -4.63 -16.51
N CYS A 250 5.12 -5.34 -15.48
CA CYS A 250 5.09 -4.84 -14.09
C CYS A 250 6.31 -3.96 -13.74
N ASP A 251 7.49 -4.32 -14.25
CA ASP A 251 8.73 -3.58 -14.11
C ASP A 251 8.67 -2.20 -14.77
N ASP A 252 8.23 -2.11 -16.03
CA ASP A 252 8.05 -0.82 -16.71
C ASP A 252 7.01 0.06 -16.00
N GLY A 253 5.94 -0.56 -15.49
CA GLY A 253 4.95 0.14 -14.69
C GLY A 253 5.57 0.74 -13.43
N MET A 254 6.34 -0.07 -12.68
CA MET A 254 7.06 0.39 -11.49
C MET A 254 8.07 1.48 -11.83
N ARG A 255 8.88 1.31 -12.88
CA ARG A 255 9.85 2.32 -13.32
C ARG A 255 9.18 3.63 -13.68
N ARG A 256 8.05 3.60 -14.39
CA ARG A 256 7.25 4.81 -14.69
C ARG A 256 6.73 5.50 -13.44
N ALA A 257 6.23 4.74 -12.45
CA ALA A 257 5.75 5.30 -11.20
C ALA A 257 6.89 5.88 -10.35
N LEU A 258 8.02 5.18 -10.28
CA LEU A 258 9.22 5.62 -9.58
C LEU A 258 9.79 6.89 -10.20
N ASN A 259 10.00 6.94 -11.52
CA ASN A 259 10.47 8.14 -12.21
C ASN A 259 9.47 9.30 -12.09
N PHE A 260 8.16 9.02 -12.09
CA PHE A 260 7.13 10.03 -11.88
C PHE A 260 7.21 10.68 -10.50
N ALA A 261 7.49 9.89 -9.47
CA ALA A 261 7.71 10.35 -8.10
C ALA A 261 9.06 11.07 -7.96
N ASP A 262 10.13 10.51 -8.53
CA ASP A 262 11.48 11.07 -8.43
C ASP A 262 11.60 12.41 -9.16
N ASP A 263 10.89 12.60 -10.28
CA ASP A 263 10.71 13.89 -10.93
C ASP A 263 10.24 15.00 -9.96
N GLN A 264 9.44 14.67 -8.95
CA GLN A 264 8.96 15.66 -7.96
C GLN A 264 10.06 16.03 -6.96
N VAL A 265 10.96 15.09 -6.65
CA VAL A 265 12.12 15.30 -5.78
C VAL A 265 13.23 16.06 -6.53
N LEU A 266 13.58 15.61 -7.73
CA LEU A 266 14.64 16.17 -8.57
C LEU A 266 14.38 17.62 -8.98
N ARG A 267 13.11 18.05 -9.04
CA ARG A 267 12.73 19.45 -9.29
C ARG A 267 13.37 20.43 -8.32
N ALA A 268 13.51 20.06 -7.05
CA ALA A 268 14.16 20.90 -6.06
C ALA A 268 15.65 21.15 -6.38
N TYR A 269 16.25 20.33 -7.23
CA TYR A 269 17.64 20.40 -7.65
C TYR A 269 17.80 20.85 -9.11
N GLY A 270 16.72 21.23 -9.79
CA GLY A 270 16.76 21.69 -11.18
C GLY A 270 16.83 20.58 -12.22
N PHE A 271 16.42 19.35 -11.90
CA PHE A 271 16.44 18.21 -12.83
C PHE A 271 15.09 17.51 -12.97
N ARG A 272 14.95 16.73 -14.05
CA ARG A 272 13.88 15.74 -14.26
C ARG A 272 14.41 14.60 -15.13
N HIS A 273 13.75 13.44 -15.09
CA HIS A 273 14.04 12.36 -16.02
C HIS A 273 13.80 12.79 -17.48
N ALA A 274 14.65 12.31 -18.39
CA ALA A 274 14.54 12.56 -19.84
C ALA A 274 13.28 11.91 -20.44
N GLY A 275 12.80 10.82 -19.83
CA GLY A 275 11.57 10.15 -20.23
C GLY A 275 11.02 9.21 -19.14
N PRO A 276 9.80 8.68 -19.32
CA PRO A 276 9.13 7.87 -18.29
C PRO A 276 9.85 6.57 -17.90
N LEU A 277 10.72 6.07 -18.78
CA LEU A 277 11.54 4.86 -18.56
C LEU A 277 13.04 5.15 -18.70
N SER A 278 13.43 6.43 -18.78
CA SER A 278 14.85 6.80 -18.88
C SER A 278 15.43 6.99 -17.48
N ASP A 279 16.59 6.38 -17.25
CA ASP A 279 17.37 6.62 -16.02
C ASP A 279 18.27 7.87 -16.16
N GLU A 280 18.36 8.46 -17.36
CA GLU A 280 19.01 9.76 -17.59
C GLU A 280 18.14 10.92 -17.12
N VAL A 281 18.78 11.95 -16.59
CA VAL A 281 18.15 13.21 -16.17
C VAL A 281 18.62 14.37 -17.05
N GLN A 282 17.74 15.34 -17.26
CA GLN A 282 18.02 16.57 -17.98
C GLN A 282 17.74 17.78 -17.08
N PRO A 283 18.49 18.89 -17.26
CA PRO A 283 18.22 20.12 -16.53
C PRO A 283 16.83 20.66 -16.89
N LEU A 284 16.19 21.26 -15.90
CA LEU A 284 14.94 21.98 -16.09
C LEU A 284 15.23 23.35 -16.74
N PRO A 285 14.37 23.80 -17.67
CA PRO A 285 14.40 25.18 -18.15
C PRO A 285 14.32 26.17 -16.99
N PHE A 286 14.96 27.32 -17.15
CA PHE A 286 14.98 28.39 -16.14
C PHE A 286 13.58 28.83 -15.70
N ASP A 287 12.60 28.77 -16.60
CA ASP A 287 11.21 29.15 -16.39
C ASP A 287 10.30 27.96 -15.99
N TYR A 288 10.87 26.81 -15.62
CA TYR A 288 10.08 25.63 -15.26
C TYR A 288 9.36 25.78 -13.90
N PRO A 289 8.09 25.37 -13.80
CA PRO A 289 7.24 24.93 -14.90
C PRO A 289 6.81 26.13 -15.73
N VAL A 290 6.99 26.07 -17.06
CA VAL A 290 6.59 27.13 -17.99
C VAL A 290 5.16 27.52 -17.65
N LYS A 291 4.97 28.76 -17.17
CA LYS A 291 3.64 29.30 -16.95
C LYS A 291 3.02 29.44 -18.33
N GLN A 292 2.06 28.56 -18.65
CA GLN A 292 1.14 28.76 -19.76
C GLN A 292 0.15 29.85 -19.39
#